data_AF-A0A1B8TTF5-F1
#
_entry.id   AF-A0A1B8TTF5-F1
#
_cell.length_a   1.000
_cell.length_b   1.000
_cell.length_c   1.000
_cell.angle_alpha   90.00
_cell.angle_beta   90.00
_cell.angle_gamma   90.00
#
_symmetry.space_group_name_H-M   'P 1'
#
loop_
_entity.id
_entity.type
_entity.pdbx_description
1 polymer ?
#
loop_
_entity_poly.entity_id
_entity_poly.type
_entity_poly.pdbx_seq_one_letter_code
_entity_poly.pdbx_strand_id
1 'polypeptide(L)'
;MKYFYALLLIFHGLLHLIGFIKAFFTTEIFKGLLSISKPMGALWLLTFLLFLYASSALLNNKKWINLIIIAVCLSQYLIIMDWKDAKLGTILNIIVLTIAIIGYNRKRHFKAKESNN
;
A
#
# COMPACT_ATOMS: atom_id res chain seq x y z
N MET A 1 -6.09 14.35 9.77
CA MET A 1 -5.58 13.99 8.43
C MET A 1 -4.51 12.89 8.45
N LYS A 2 -3.34 13.06 9.09
CA LYS A 2 -2.27 12.03 9.05
C LYS A 2 -2.68 10.67 9.63
N TYR A 3 -3.49 10.65 10.70
CA TYR A 3 -3.99 9.42 11.31
C TYR A 3 -4.99 8.68 10.42
N PHE A 4 -5.92 9.40 9.79
CA PHE A 4 -6.85 8.80 8.81
C PHE A 4 -6.09 8.19 7.64
N TYR A 5 -5.07 8.90 7.12
CA TYR A 5 -4.27 8.37 6.03
C TYR A 5 -3.41 7.17 6.47
N ALA A 6 -2.82 7.21 7.66
CA ALA A 6 -2.13 6.07 8.26
C ALA A 6 -3.04 4.84 8.40
N LEU A 7 -4.30 5.05 8.83
CA LEU A 7 -5.31 4.01 8.92
C LEU A 7 -5.65 3.43 7.55
N LEU A 8 -5.80 4.26 6.52
CA LEU A 8 -6.02 3.81 5.14
C LEU A 8 -4.87 2.93 4.64
N LEU A 9 -3.61 3.33 4.89
CA LEU A 9 -2.43 2.54 4.51
C LEU A 9 -2.41 1.19 5.23
N ILE A 10 -2.69 1.18 6.55
CA ILE A 10 -2.74 -0.05 7.33
C ILE A 10 -3.86 -0.96 6.83
N PHE A 11 -5.06 -0.42 6.62
CA PHE A 11 -6.21 -1.16 6.13
C PHE A 11 -5.93 -1.81 4.76
N HIS A 12 -5.44 -1.03 3.80
CA HIS A 12 -5.07 -1.57 2.49
C HIS A 12 -3.94 -2.60 2.60
N GLY A 13 -2.92 -2.33 3.44
CA GLY A 13 -1.86 -3.29 3.74
C GLY A 13 -2.41 -4.62 4.28
N LEU A 14 -3.39 -4.59 5.21
CA LEU A 14 -3.99 -5.79 5.77
C LEU A 14 -4.70 -6.64 4.70
N LEU A 15 -5.28 -6.03 3.67
CA LEU A 15 -5.86 -6.78 2.55
C LEU A 15 -4.81 -7.60 1.79
N HIS A 16 -3.55 -7.14 1.74
CA HIS A 16 -2.47 -7.91 1.12
C HIS A 16 -2.14 -9.20 1.88
N LEU A 17 -2.45 -9.29 3.18
CA LEU A 17 -2.28 -10.54 3.92
C LEU A 17 -3.15 -11.67 3.36
N ILE A 18 -4.28 -11.37 2.70
CA ILE A 18 -5.11 -12.39 2.06
C ILE A 18 -4.31 -13.12 0.97
N GLY A 19 -3.57 -12.39 0.13
CA GLY A 19 -2.72 -12.97 -0.90
C GLY A 19 -1.55 -13.79 -0.33
N PHE A 20 -0.96 -13.34 0.78
CA PHE A 20 0.03 -14.13 1.51
C PHE A 20 -0.58 -15.43 2.06
N ILE A 21 -1.75 -15.36 2.70
CA ILE A 21 -2.39 -16.53 3.30
C ILE A 21 -2.78 -17.54 2.21
N LYS A 22 -3.35 -17.08 1.08
CA LYS A 22 -3.67 -17.89 -0.11
C LYS A 22 -2.46 -18.71 -0.60
N ALA A 23 -1.25 -18.16 -0.51
CA ALA A 23 -0.04 -18.79 -1.05
C ALA A 23 0.65 -19.77 -0.08
N PHE A 24 0.55 -19.52 1.23
CA PHE A 24 1.29 -20.29 2.25
C PHE A 24 0.43 -21.26 3.05
N PHE A 25 -0.89 -21.03 3.11
CA PHE A 25 -1.79 -21.87 3.88
C PHE A 25 -2.87 -22.48 2.99
N THR A 26 -3.05 -23.78 3.13
CA THR A 26 -4.17 -24.48 2.48
C THR A 26 -5.41 -24.30 3.35
N THR A 27 -6.38 -23.54 2.87
CA THR A 27 -7.66 -23.36 3.57
C THR A 27 -8.82 -23.61 2.60
N GLU A 28 -9.88 -24.23 3.11
CA GLU A 28 -11.14 -24.45 2.38
C GLU A 28 -11.74 -23.13 1.87
N ILE A 29 -11.53 -22.03 2.63
CA ILE A 29 -12.08 -20.68 2.38
C ILE A 29 -11.63 -20.13 1.02
N PHE A 30 -10.44 -20.49 0.56
CA PHE A 30 -9.88 -19.99 -0.70
C PHE A 30 -10.03 -20.97 -1.87
N LYS A 31 -10.80 -22.05 -1.71
CA LYS A 31 -11.14 -22.94 -2.83
C LYS A 31 -11.89 -22.15 -3.91
N GLY A 32 -11.38 -22.17 -5.15
CA GLY A 32 -11.97 -21.47 -6.30
C GLY A 32 -11.36 -20.08 -6.60
N LEU A 33 -10.50 -19.58 -5.72
CA LEU A 33 -9.65 -18.42 -6.01
C LEU A 33 -8.43 -18.80 -6.84
N LEU A 34 -7.80 -17.82 -7.49
CA LEU A 34 -6.58 -18.04 -8.26
C LEU A 34 -5.46 -18.51 -7.33
N SER A 35 -4.76 -19.58 -7.74
CA SER A 35 -3.60 -20.09 -7.00
C SER A 35 -2.44 -19.10 -7.06
N ILE A 36 -1.87 -18.77 -5.91
CA ILE A 36 -0.70 -17.88 -5.80
C ILE A 36 0.52 -18.74 -5.45
N SER A 37 1.60 -18.59 -6.19
CA SER A 37 2.86 -19.28 -5.88
C SER A 37 3.50 -18.72 -4.59
N LYS A 38 4.27 -19.52 -3.86
CA LYS A 38 4.94 -19.08 -2.62
C LYS A 38 5.81 -17.82 -2.80
N PRO A 39 6.63 -17.67 -3.87
CA PRO A 39 7.38 -16.43 -4.09
C PRO A 39 6.47 -15.21 -4.26
N MET A 40 5.36 -15.35 -4.99
CA MET A 40 4.39 -14.27 -5.14
C MET A 40 3.72 -13.94 -3.79
N GLY A 41 3.35 -14.96 -3.01
CA GLY A 41 2.85 -14.79 -1.65
C GLY A 41 3.81 -14.01 -0.74
N ALA A 42 5.12 -14.22 -0.86
CA ALA A 42 6.11 -13.46 -0.10
C ALA A 42 6.13 -11.98 -0.51
N LEU A 43 5.91 -11.67 -1.80
CA LEU A 43 5.74 -10.29 -2.26
C LEU A 43 4.47 -9.65 -1.69
N TRP A 44 3.36 -10.39 -1.57
CA TRP A 44 2.15 -9.91 -0.87
C TRP A 44 2.45 -9.52 0.59
N LEU A 45 3.21 -10.36 1.32
CA LEU A 45 3.66 -10.03 2.67
C LEU A 45 4.57 -8.79 2.70
N LEU A 46 5.51 -8.70 1.76
CA LEU A 46 6.38 -7.54 1.63
C LEU A 46 5.58 -6.26 1.38
N THR A 47 4.55 -6.30 0.54
CA THR A 47 3.64 -5.16 0.29
C THR A 47 2.92 -4.72 1.57
N PHE A 48 2.41 -5.66 2.37
CA PHE A 48 1.83 -5.36 3.69
C PHE A 48 2.85 -4.63 4.59
N LEU A 49 4.07 -5.16 4.70
CA LEU A 49 5.12 -4.57 5.53
C LEU A 49 5.53 -3.17 5.03
N LEU A 50 5.57 -2.97 3.71
CA LEU A 50 5.85 -1.65 3.12
C LEU A 50 4.76 -0.63 3.47
N PHE A 51 3.48 -1.00 3.41
CA PHE A 51 2.40 -0.12 3.83
C PHE A 51 2.44 0.20 5.33
N LEU A 52 2.75 -0.79 6.16
CA LEU A 52 2.92 -0.59 7.61
C LEU A 52 4.10 0.34 7.91
N TYR A 53 5.23 0.13 7.23
CA TYR A 53 6.41 0.99 7.37
C TYR A 53 6.17 2.41 6.85
N ALA A 54 5.48 2.56 5.71
CA ALA A 54 5.07 3.85 5.19
C ALA A 54 4.12 4.60 6.14
N SER A 55 3.20 3.88 6.78
CA SER A 55 2.30 4.42 7.80
C SER A 55 3.07 4.92 9.04
N SER A 56 4.00 4.12 9.55
CA SER A 56 4.89 4.52 10.64
C SER A 56 5.74 5.75 10.27
N ALA A 57 6.32 5.77 9.06
CA ALA A 57 7.10 6.91 8.57
C ALA A 57 6.25 8.19 8.45
N LEU A 58 4.99 8.07 8.03
CA LEU A 58 4.04 9.18 7.94
C LEU A 58 3.73 9.76 9.33
N LEU A 59 3.47 8.91 10.33
CA LEU A 59 3.16 9.35 11.69
C LEU A 59 4.34 10.07 12.36
N ASN A 60 5.57 9.64 12.03
CA ASN A 60 6.82 10.21 12.51
C ASN A 60 7.39 11.35 11.62
N ASN A 61 6.62 11.85 10.64
CA ASN A 61 7.05 12.91 9.71
C ASN A 61 8.36 12.62 8.93
N LYS A 62 8.74 11.35 8.77
CA LYS A 62 9.93 10.91 7.99
C LYS A 62 9.65 10.97 6.47
N LYS A 63 10.57 10.48 5.64
CA LYS A 63 10.42 10.43 4.16
C LYS A 63 9.36 9.40 3.71
N TRP A 64 8.09 9.66 4.01
CA TRP A 64 6.96 8.73 3.81
C TRP A 64 6.51 8.60 2.34
N ILE A 65 6.65 9.64 1.51
CA ILE A 65 6.12 9.65 0.14
C ILE A 65 6.78 8.58 -0.74
N ASN A 66 8.11 8.46 -0.68
CA ASN A 66 8.85 7.47 -1.47
C ASN A 66 8.43 6.04 -1.10
N LEU A 67 8.19 5.78 0.19
CA LEU A 67 7.75 4.47 0.67
C LEU A 67 6.34 4.14 0.16
N ILE A 68 5.43 5.13 0.15
CA ILE A 68 4.07 4.94 -0.40
C ILE A 68 4.12 4.64 -1.89
N ILE A 69 4.94 5.35 -2.67
CA ILE A 69 5.06 5.11 -4.12
C ILE A 69 5.55 3.68 -4.36
N ILE A 70 6.62 3.24 -3.68
CA ILE A 70 7.15 1.88 -3.81
C ILE A 70 6.08 0.84 -3.41
N ALA A 71 5.38 1.05 -2.29
CA ALA A 71 4.32 0.15 -1.82
C ALA A 71 3.16 0.05 -2.83
N VAL A 72 2.70 1.18 -3.37
CA VAL A 72 1.62 1.24 -4.37
C VAL A 72 2.03 0.58 -5.69
N CYS A 73 3.26 0.79 -6.16
CA CYS A 73 3.77 0.12 -7.37
C CYS A 73 3.77 -1.40 -7.22
N LEU A 74 4.34 -1.91 -6.12
CA LEU A 74 4.35 -3.35 -5.86
C LEU A 74 2.93 -3.89 -5.65
N SER A 75 2.08 -3.16 -4.93
CA SER A 75 0.67 -3.50 -4.76
C SER A 75 -0.06 -3.61 -6.09
N GLN A 76 0.13 -2.66 -6.99
CA GLN A 76 -0.57 -2.65 -8.27
C GLN A 76 -0.09 -3.79 -9.17
N TYR A 77 1.22 -4.09 -9.16
CA TYR A 77 1.76 -5.27 -9.83
C TYR A 77 1.07 -6.56 -9.36
N LEU A 78 0.98 -6.77 -8.04
CA LEU A 78 0.34 -7.98 -7.49
C LEU A 78 -1.17 -8.05 -7.79
N ILE A 79 -1.87 -6.91 -7.76
CA ILE A 79 -3.30 -6.85 -8.11
C ILE A 79 -3.52 -7.22 -9.58
N ILE A 80 -2.63 -6.81 -10.49
CA ILE A 80 -2.73 -7.19 -11.90
C ILE A 80 -2.52 -8.70 -12.07
N MET A 81 -1.55 -9.27 -11.34
CA MET A 81 -1.29 -10.71 -11.37
C MET A 81 -2.43 -11.56 -10.79
N ASP A 82 -3.21 -11.02 -9.85
CA ASP A 82 -4.38 -11.68 -9.22
C ASP A 82 -5.69 -10.93 -9.51
N TRP A 83 -5.85 -10.41 -10.73
CA TRP A 83 -6.90 -9.44 -11.09
C TRP A 83 -8.32 -9.89 -10.75
N LYS A 84 -8.63 -11.17 -11.00
CA LYS A 84 -9.96 -11.74 -10.77
C LYS A 84 -10.41 -11.54 -9.31
N ASP A 85 -9.51 -11.74 -8.37
CA ASP A 85 -9.80 -11.74 -6.94
C ASP A 85 -9.46 -10.39 -6.27
N ALA A 86 -8.49 -9.65 -6.82
CA ALA A 86 -7.87 -8.50 -6.15
C ALA A 86 -8.19 -7.11 -6.76
N LYS A 87 -8.91 -7.02 -7.89
CA LYS A 87 -9.13 -5.75 -8.63
C LYS A 87 -9.64 -4.56 -7.81
N LEU A 88 -10.41 -4.81 -6.74
CA LEU A 88 -10.90 -3.73 -5.85
C LEU A 88 -9.74 -2.99 -5.14
N GLY A 89 -8.61 -3.65 -4.95
CA GLY A 89 -7.40 -3.03 -4.40
C GLY A 89 -6.86 -1.88 -5.25
N THR A 90 -7.16 -1.84 -6.56
CA THR A 90 -6.74 -0.72 -7.42
C THR A 90 -7.45 0.59 -7.02
N ILE A 91 -8.69 0.53 -6.56
CA ILE A 91 -9.41 1.71 -6.06
C ILE A 91 -8.68 2.29 -4.84
N LEU A 92 -8.26 1.43 -3.91
CA LEU A 92 -7.49 1.85 -2.74
C LEU A 92 -6.11 2.43 -3.12
N ASN A 93 -5.42 1.84 -4.10
CA ASN A 93 -4.17 2.40 -4.62
C ASN A 93 -4.36 3.81 -5.20
N ILE A 94 -5.43 4.04 -5.96
CA ILE A 94 -5.76 5.36 -6.51
C ILE A 94 -6.00 6.37 -5.39
N ILE A 95 -6.84 6.03 -4.40
CA ILE A 95 -7.12 6.91 -3.25
C ILE A 95 -5.83 7.25 -2.49
N VAL A 96 -5.00 6.24 -2.21
CA VAL A 96 -3.70 6.43 -1.54
C VAL A 96 -2.81 7.38 -2.35
N LEU A 97 -2.68 7.17 -3.66
CA LEU A 97 -1.82 7.99 -4.51
C LEU A 97 -2.31 9.44 -4.60
N THR A 98 -3.62 9.66 -4.73
CA THR A 98 -4.22 11.00 -4.74
C THR A 98 -3.90 11.77 -3.45
N ILE A 99 -4.06 11.13 -2.29
CA ILE A 99 -3.74 11.76 -1.00
C ILE A 99 -2.24 12.04 -0.88
N ALA A 100 -1.38 11.13 -1.38
CA ALA A 100 0.07 11.34 -1.39
C ALA A 100 0.48 12.57 -2.21
N ILE A 101 -0.10 12.75 -3.40
CA ILE A 101 0.18 13.89 -4.29
C ILE A 101 -0.23 15.21 -3.64
N ILE A 102 -1.44 15.27 -3.07
CA ILE A 102 -1.93 16.47 -2.35
C ILE A 102 -1.00 16.78 -1.17
N GLY A 103 -0.57 15.77 -0.43
CA GLY A 103 0.36 15.93 0.69
C GLY A 103 1.76 16.42 0.27
N TYR A 104 2.27 15.95 -0.87
CA TYR A 104 3.55 16.39 -1.43
C TYR A 104 3.52 17.87 -1.82
N ASN A 105 2.48 18.28 -2.56
CA ASN A 105 2.33 19.66 -3.02
C ASN A 105 2.30 20.64 -1.85
N ARG A 106 1.54 20.30 -0.80
CA ARG A 106 1.50 21.11 0.43
C ARG A 106 2.89 21.27 1.06
N LYS A 107 3.66 20.18 1.20
CA LYS A 107 5.02 20.22 1.78
C LYS A 107 5.98 21.08 0.95
N ARG A 108 5.86 21.05 -0.39
CA ARG A 108 6.66 21.87 -1.30
C ARG A 108 6.33 23.37 -1.16
N HIS A 109 5.04 23.73 -1.11
CA HIS A 109 4.62 25.12 -0.96
C HIS A 109 5.12 25.76 0.34
N PHE A 110 5.06 25.05 1.46
CA PHE A 110 5.59 25.57 2.73
C PHE A 110 7.10 25.79 2.70
N LYS A 111 7.87 24.84 2.16
CA LYS A 111 9.33 24.99 2.03
C LYS A 111 9.74 26.17 1.14
N ALA A 112 9.02 26.43 0.05
CA ALA A 112 9.31 27.56 -0.83
C ALA A 112 9.04 28.93 -0.16
N LYS A 113 8.11 28.98 0.80
CA LYS A 113 7.85 30.20 1.57
C LYS A 113 8.94 30.46 2.62
N GLU A 114 9.45 29.41 3.26
CA GLU A 114 10.57 29.51 4.22
C GLU A 114 11.89 29.93 3.57
N SER A 115 12.13 29.56 2.29
CA SER A 115 13.37 29.96 1.60
C SER A 115 13.38 31.40 1.08
N ASN A 116 12.22 32.06 1.06
CA ASN A 116 12.04 33.41 0.51
C ASN A 116 11.91 34.50 1.59
N ASN A 117 12.02 34.12 2.88
CA ASN A 117 12.11 35.01 4.04
C ASN A 117 13.50 34.92 4.64
#